data_AF-A0A7V9ZYK5-F1
#
_entry.id   AF-A0A7V9ZYK5-F1
#
_cell.length_a   1.000
_cell.length_b   1.000
_cell.length_c   1.000
_cell.angle_alpha   90.00
_cell.angle_beta   90.00
_cell.angle_gamma   90.00
#
_symmetry.space_group_name_H-M   'P 1'
#
loop_
_entity.id
_entity.type
_entity.pdbx_description
1 polymer ?
#
loop_
_entity_poly.entity_id
_entity_poly.type
_entity_poly.pdbx_seq_one_letter_code
_entity_poly.pdbx_strand_id
1 'polypeptide(L)'
;RVTTGTAALTMQRAQVGVVASGTATLEAAFFRLPFVLVYRVAWPTYIAARMVVKVKHLGMPNVLAGKEVVRELIQHHATPHAIEVAVMDLLEQPRARDEMVLEFDRVVAQLGDFGASERAATAIFELLNAPSAVA
;
A
#
# COMPACT_ATOMS: atom_id res chain seq x y z
N ARG A 1 13.46 -15.25 10.85
CA ARG A 1 13.76 -14.24 11.89
C ARG A 1 12.66 -13.20 11.84
N VAL A 2 12.05 -12.83 12.98
CA VAL A 2 11.07 -11.74 13.05
C VAL A 2 11.78 -10.49 13.57
N THR A 3 11.55 -9.34 12.93
CA THR A 3 12.16 -8.06 13.29
C THR A 3 11.06 -6.99 13.35
N THR A 4 11.18 -6.07 14.30
CA THR A 4 10.25 -4.94 14.48
C THR A 4 11.01 -3.61 14.39
N GLY A 5 10.31 -2.51 14.10
CA GLY A 5 10.90 -1.16 14.03
C GLY A 5 11.86 -0.91 12.85
N THR A 6 12.06 -1.88 11.97
CA THR A 6 13.05 -1.85 10.87
C THR A 6 12.41 -1.98 9.49
N ALA A 7 11.10 -1.76 9.39
CA ALA A 7 10.32 -1.96 8.16
C ALA A 7 10.88 -1.14 6.98
N ALA A 8 11.05 0.18 7.15
CA ALA A 8 11.61 1.06 6.12
C ALA A 8 12.98 0.59 5.61
N LEU A 9 13.90 0.27 6.54
CA LEU A 9 15.24 -0.22 6.20
C LEU A 9 15.19 -1.55 5.44
N THR A 10 14.24 -2.41 5.80
CA THR A 10 14.03 -3.70 5.13
C THR A 10 13.51 -3.49 3.73
N MET A 11 12.52 -2.61 3.54
CA MET A 11 11.93 -2.31 2.24
C MET A 11 12.95 -1.71 1.27
N GLN A 12 13.85 -0.85 1.75
CA GLN A 12 14.92 -0.25 0.91
C GLN A 12 15.99 -1.26 0.46
N ARG A 13 16.11 -2.42 1.12
CA ARG A 13 17.16 -3.42 0.87
C ARG A 13 16.65 -4.70 0.23
N ALA A 14 15.37 -5.01 0.41
CA ALA A 14 14.75 -6.19 -0.16
C ALA A 14 14.59 -6.02 -1.68
N GLN A 15 14.72 -7.14 -2.41
CA GLN A 15 14.55 -7.15 -3.86
C GLN A 15 13.08 -7.29 -4.27
N VAL A 16 12.33 -8.10 -3.53
CA VAL A 16 10.88 -8.31 -3.67
C VAL A 16 10.26 -8.48 -2.30
N GLY A 17 9.06 -7.94 -2.10
CA GLY A 17 8.27 -8.08 -0.89
C GLY A 17 6.99 -8.89 -1.08
N VAL A 18 6.54 -9.56 -0.02
CA VAL A 18 5.15 -10.01 0.13
C VAL A 18 4.54 -9.15 1.21
N VAL A 19 3.61 -8.27 0.83
CA VAL A 19 3.14 -7.18 1.70
C VAL A 19 1.66 -7.40 2.01
N ALA A 20 1.32 -7.32 3.29
CA ALA A 20 -0.06 -7.35 3.72
C ALA A 20 -0.80 -6.08 3.28
N SER A 21 -2.11 -6.17 3.06
CA SER A 21 -2.93 -4.98 2.79
C SER A 21 -2.83 -3.94 3.91
N GLY A 22 -2.99 -2.66 3.57
CA GLY A 22 -2.93 -1.53 4.50
C GLY A 22 -1.88 -0.50 4.09
N THR A 23 -1.46 0.33 5.05
CA THR A 23 -0.49 1.42 4.82
C THR A 23 0.88 0.91 4.37
N ALA A 24 1.25 -0.31 4.76
CA ALA A 24 2.48 -0.97 4.33
C ALA A 24 2.60 -1.06 2.79
N THR A 25 1.48 -1.12 2.07
CA THR A 25 1.48 -1.15 0.59
C THR A 25 1.94 0.17 0.00
N LEU A 26 1.58 1.29 0.63
CA LEU A 26 1.99 2.63 0.21
C LEU A 26 3.43 2.93 0.65
N GLU A 27 3.83 2.48 1.84
CA GLU A 27 5.22 2.55 2.30
C GLU A 27 6.16 1.75 1.39
N ALA A 28 5.77 0.53 0.99
CA ALA A 28 6.54 -0.28 0.06
C ALA A 28 6.70 0.41 -1.31
N ALA A 29 5.62 0.99 -1.84
CA ALA A 29 5.67 1.79 -3.07
C ALA A 29 6.58 3.02 -2.91
N PHE A 30 6.48 3.74 -1.78
CA PHE A 30 7.35 4.88 -1.47
C PHE A 30 8.84 4.51 -1.42
N PHE A 31 9.19 3.37 -0.82
CA PHE A 31 10.56 2.86 -0.82
C PHE A 31 10.96 2.13 -2.10
N ARG A 32 10.11 2.16 -3.14
CA ARG A 32 10.34 1.55 -4.46
C ARG A 32 10.62 0.04 -4.37
N LEU A 33 10.08 -0.62 -3.35
CA LEU A 33 10.17 -2.08 -3.17
C LEU A 33 9.13 -2.74 -4.08
N PRO A 34 9.50 -3.51 -5.10
CA PRO A 34 8.57 -4.33 -5.87
C PRO A 34 7.91 -5.38 -4.96
N PHE A 35 6.61 -5.58 -5.06
CA PHE A 35 5.93 -6.48 -4.14
C PHE A 35 4.68 -7.15 -4.72
N VAL A 36 4.25 -8.21 -4.04
CA VAL A 36 2.96 -8.87 -4.22
C VAL A 36 2.09 -8.58 -3.00
N LEU A 37 0.84 -8.19 -3.21
CA LEU A 37 -0.10 -7.95 -2.12
C LEU A 37 -0.79 -9.26 -1.74
N VAL A 38 -0.79 -9.57 -0.45
CA VAL A 38 -1.52 -10.72 0.10
C VAL A 38 -2.51 -10.25 1.16
N TYR A 39 -3.75 -10.72 1.07
CA TYR A 39 -4.75 -10.44 2.09
C TYR A 39 -5.64 -11.63 2.38
N ARG A 40 -5.64 -12.08 3.63
CA ARG A 40 -6.45 -13.20 4.10
C ARG A 40 -6.95 -12.90 5.51
N VAL A 41 -8.25 -12.96 5.70
CA VAL A 41 -8.92 -12.73 7.00
C VAL A 41 -9.93 -13.83 7.27
N ALA A 42 -10.52 -13.86 8.47
CA ALA A 42 -11.56 -14.80 8.81
C ALA A 42 -12.75 -14.69 7.82
N TRP A 43 -13.34 -15.83 7.46
CA TRP A 43 -14.41 -15.91 6.45
C TRP A 43 -15.62 -15.00 6.75
N PRO A 44 -16.13 -14.94 8.00
CA PRO A 44 -17.24 -14.01 8.31
C PRO A 44 -16.86 -12.54 8.11
N THR A 45 -15.64 -12.16 8.49
CA THR A 45 -15.11 -10.80 8.29
C THR A 45 -15.03 -10.45 6.81
N TYR A 46 -14.62 -11.40 5.97
CA TYR A 46 -14.54 -11.17 4.53
C TYR A 46 -15.91 -10.93 3.90
N ILE A 47 -16.94 -11.70 4.28
CA ILE A 47 -18.31 -11.51 3.77
C ILE A 47 -18.84 -10.14 4.16
N ALA A 48 -18.74 -9.78 5.43
CA ALA A 48 -19.18 -8.48 5.92
C ALA A 48 -18.44 -7.33 5.21
N ALA A 49 -17.11 -7.44 5.07
CA ALA A 49 -16.31 -6.46 4.36
C ALA A 49 -16.73 -6.34 2.88
N ARG A 50 -16.97 -7.46 2.19
CA ARG A 50 -17.41 -7.45 0.79
C ARG A 50 -18.76 -6.77 0.55
N MET A 51 -19.63 -6.71 1.55
CA MET A 51 -20.92 -6.02 1.44
C MET A 51 -20.77 -4.50 1.48
N VAL A 52 -19.68 -4.00 2.06
CA VAL A 52 -19.45 -2.57 2.30
C VAL A 52 -18.38 -2.00 1.36
N VAL A 53 -17.37 -2.79 1.01
CA VAL A 53 -16.24 -2.39 0.18
C VAL A 53 -16.65 -2.35 -1.29
N LYS A 54 -16.68 -1.15 -1.89
CA LYS A 54 -17.04 -0.90 -3.30
C LYS A 54 -15.85 -0.64 -4.22
N VAL A 55 -14.63 -0.72 -3.71
CA VAL A 55 -13.41 -0.47 -4.50
C VAL A 55 -13.03 -1.69 -5.34
N LYS A 56 -12.54 -1.43 -6.56
CA LYS A 56 -12.09 -2.48 -7.49
C LYS A 56 -10.75 -3.11 -7.08
N HIS A 57 -9.94 -2.36 -6.34
CA HIS A 57 -8.62 -2.75 -5.87
C HIS A 57 -8.53 -2.55 -4.36
N LEU A 58 -7.79 -3.41 -3.67
CA LEU A 58 -7.61 -3.33 -2.22
C LEU A 58 -6.32 -2.59 -1.84
N GLY A 59 -5.25 -2.78 -2.62
CA GLY A 59 -3.95 -2.13 -2.39
C GLY A 59 -3.99 -0.65 -2.75
N MET A 60 -3.46 0.20 -1.87
CA MET A 60 -3.43 1.65 -2.11
C MET A 60 -2.75 2.03 -3.43
N PRO A 61 -1.64 1.39 -3.86
CA PRO A 61 -1.02 1.70 -5.15
C PRO A 61 -1.96 1.46 -6.34
N ASN A 62 -2.73 0.37 -6.32
CA ASN A 62 -3.68 0.06 -7.40
C ASN A 62 -4.90 0.98 -7.38
N VAL A 63 -5.39 1.32 -6.18
CA VAL A 63 -6.51 2.27 -6.01
C VAL A 63 -6.14 3.64 -6.57
N LEU A 64 -4.96 4.16 -6.22
CA LEU A 64 -4.47 5.47 -6.67
C LEU A 64 -4.09 5.46 -8.17
N ALA A 65 -3.55 4.35 -8.67
CA ALA A 65 -3.25 4.21 -10.10
C ALA A 65 -4.51 4.00 -10.97
N GLY A 66 -5.63 3.57 -10.37
CA GLY A 66 -6.86 3.20 -11.09
C GLY A 66 -6.72 1.95 -11.97
N LYS A 67 -5.63 1.18 -11.80
CA LYS A 67 -5.31 -0.04 -12.54
C LYS A 67 -4.51 -0.99 -11.66
N GLU A 68 -4.41 -2.25 -12.07
CA GLU A 68 -3.55 -3.23 -11.42
C GLU A 68 -2.07 -2.93 -11.75
N VAL A 69 -1.37 -2.35 -10.77
CA VAL A 69 0.09 -2.16 -10.76
C VAL A 69 0.77 -3.32 -10.02
N VAL A 70 0.15 -3.74 -8.91
CA VAL A 70 0.61 -4.84 -8.04
C VAL A 70 -0.38 -5.98 -8.11
N ARG A 71 0.13 -7.21 -8.26
CA ARG A 71 -0.69 -8.43 -8.17
C ARG A 71 -1.32 -8.54 -6.78
N GLU A 72 -2.66 -8.61 -6.71
CA GLU A 72 -3.41 -8.78 -5.46
C GLU A 72 -3.90 -10.22 -5.28
N LEU A 73 -3.32 -10.95 -4.34
CA LEU A 73 -3.73 -12.30 -3.97
C LEU A 73 -4.64 -12.25 -2.74
N ILE A 74 -5.95 -12.31 -2.98
CA ILE A 74 -6.98 -12.10 -1.95
C ILE A 74 -7.69 -13.41 -1.60
N GLN A 75 -7.82 -13.68 -0.30
CA GLN A 75 -8.51 -14.83 0.28
C GLN A 75 -8.07 -16.18 -0.30
N HIS A 76 -8.91 -16.77 -1.17
CA HIS A 76 -8.68 -18.08 -1.75
C HIS A 76 -7.61 -18.05 -2.85
N HIS A 77 -7.32 -16.88 -3.41
CA HIS A 77 -6.19 -16.68 -4.33
C HIS A 77 -4.85 -16.54 -3.60
N ALA A 78 -4.84 -16.27 -2.30
CA ALA A 78 -3.64 -16.23 -1.46
C ALA A 78 -3.15 -17.64 -1.10
N THR A 79 -2.80 -18.43 -2.12
CA THR A 79 -2.22 -19.76 -1.96
C THR A 79 -0.69 -19.69 -1.98
N PRO A 80 0.02 -20.62 -1.30
CA PRO A 80 1.47 -20.65 -1.34
C PRO A 80 2.05 -20.65 -2.76
N HIS A 81 1.46 -21.44 -3.66
CA HIS A 81 1.90 -21.53 -5.05
C HIS A 81 1.64 -20.24 -5.84
N ALA A 82 0.49 -19.59 -5.66
CA ALA A 82 0.22 -18.31 -6.33
C ALA A 82 1.19 -17.21 -5.85
N ILE A 83 1.52 -17.20 -4.56
CA ILE A 83 2.50 -16.26 -3.99
C ILE A 83 3.89 -16.54 -4.56
N GLU A 84 4.31 -17.81 -4.58
CA GLU A 84 5.58 -18.24 -5.16
C GLU A 84 5.71 -17.75 -6.61
N VAL A 85 4.74 -18.08 -7.48
CA VAL A 85 4.77 -17.69 -8.89
C VAL A 85 4.86 -16.17 -9.03
N ALA A 86 4.04 -15.42 -8.30
CA ALA A 86 4.05 -13.96 -8.39
C ALA A 86 5.35 -13.33 -7.88
N VAL A 87 5.99 -13.92 -6.86
CA VAL A 87 7.30 -13.47 -6.37
C VAL A 87 8.41 -13.81 -7.37
N MET A 88 8.39 -15.02 -7.93
CA MET A 88 9.37 -15.45 -8.93
C MET A 88 9.29 -14.61 -10.20
N ASP A 89 8.09 -14.27 -10.66
CA ASP A 89 7.88 -13.35 -11.78
C ASP A 89 8.63 -12.01 -11.55
N LEU A 90 8.53 -11.44 -10.34
CA LEU A 90 9.22 -10.18 -10.01
C LEU A 90 10.74 -10.33 -9.85
N LEU A 91 11.22 -11.50 -9.43
CA LEU A 91 12.65 -11.78 -9.30
C LEU A 91 13.30 -12.03 -10.67
N GLU A 92 12.61 -12.71 -11.58
CA GLU A 92 13.15 -13.19 -12.85
C GLU A 92 12.90 -12.24 -14.02
N GLN A 93 11.96 -11.28 -13.89
CA GLN A 93 11.59 -10.36 -14.96
C GLN A 93 11.93 -8.89 -14.60
N PRO A 94 13.17 -8.44 -14.87
CA PRO A 94 13.58 -7.06 -14.58
C PRO A 94 12.66 -5.99 -15.15
N ARG A 95 12.11 -6.21 -16.37
CA ARG A 95 11.21 -5.25 -17.02
C ARG A 95 9.92 -5.03 -16.24
N ALA A 96 9.24 -6.09 -15.82
CA ALA A 96 8.01 -5.99 -15.04
C ALA A 96 8.25 -5.26 -13.71
N ARG A 97 9.42 -5.50 -13.11
CA ARG A 97 9.85 -4.85 -11.88
C ARG A 97 10.08 -3.35 -12.08
N ASP A 98 10.77 -2.97 -13.14
CA ASP A 98 11.07 -1.57 -13.44
C ASP A 98 9.81 -0.79 -13.82
N GLU A 99 8.90 -1.41 -14.57
CA GLU A 99 7.57 -0.85 -14.87
C GLU A 99 6.76 -0.60 -13.59
N MET A 100 6.72 -1.58 -12.67
CA MET A 100 6.05 -1.43 -11.37
C MET A 100 6.64 -0.27 -10.56
N VAL A 101 7.97 -0.14 -10.52
CA VAL A 101 8.64 0.95 -9.81
C VAL A 101 8.32 2.31 -10.43
N LEU A 102 8.25 2.41 -11.76
CA LEU A 102 7.84 3.65 -12.42
C LEU A 102 6.39 4.03 -12.08
N GLU A 103 5.48 3.07 -11.97
CA GLU A 103 4.12 3.33 -11.51
C GLU A 103 4.10 3.75 -10.04
N PHE A 104 4.94 3.17 -9.18
CA PHE A 104 5.05 3.61 -7.79
C PHE A 104 5.47 5.07 -7.68
N ASP A 105 6.46 5.50 -8.46
CA ASP A 105 6.88 6.90 -8.47
C ASP A 105 5.72 7.85 -8.83
N ARG A 106 4.85 7.44 -9.78
CA ARG A 106 3.64 8.21 -10.15
C ARG A 106 2.57 8.21 -9.07
N VAL A 107 2.34 7.08 -8.41
CA VAL A 107 1.39 6.97 -7.30
C VAL A 107 1.85 7.84 -6.13
N VAL A 108 3.13 7.75 -5.76
CA VAL A 108 3.71 8.50 -4.64
C VAL A 108 3.64 10.00 -4.89
N ALA A 109 3.87 10.45 -6.13
CA ALA A 109 3.74 11.86 -6.50
C ALA A 109 2.32 12.44 -6.26
N GLN A 110 1.28 11.60 -6.18
CA GLN A 110 -0.09 12.05 -5.90
C GLN A 110 -0.35 12.31 -4.40
N LEU A 111 0.52 11.84 -3.49
CA LEU A 111 0.30 11.93 -2.04
C LEU A 111 0.56 13.33 -1.45
N GLY A 112 1.04 14.25 -2.29
CA GLY A 112 1.40 15.62 -1.89
C GLY A 112 2.80 15.72 -1.28
N ASP A 113 3.23 16.95 -1.04
CA ASP A 113 4.58 17.23 -0.55
C ASP A 113 4.76 16.95 0.94
N PHE A 114 6.03 16.93 1.38
CA PHE A 114 6.44 16.84 2.78
C PHE A 114 5.77 17.92 3.65
N GLY A 115 5.79 17.72 4.98
CA GLY A 115 5.20 18.66 5.94
C GLY A 115 3.73 18.39 6.27
N ALA A 116 3.23 17.18 6.00
CA ALA A 116 1.85 16.80 6.35
C ALA A 116 1.53 17.02 7.83
N SER A 117 2.45 16.67 8.74
CA SER A 117 2.29 16.90 10.18
C SER A 117 2.27 18.37 10.55
N GLU A 118 3.09 19.20 9.89
CA GLU A 118 3.11 20.66 10.12
C GLU A 118 1.81 21.29 9.64
N ARG A 119 1.35 20.97 8.43
CA ARG A 119 0.05 21.42 7.91
C ARG A 119 -1.10 21.00 8.83
N ALA A 120 -1.07 19.77 9.34
CA ALA A 120 -2.06 19.31 10.31
C ALA A 120 -2.02 20.12 11.61
N ALA A 121 -0.83 20.40 12.15
CA ALA A 121 -0.67 21.22 13.34
C ALA A 121 -1.16 22.66 13.12
N THR A 122 -0.83 23.27 11.98
CA THR A 122 -1.33 24.60 11.58
C THR A 122 -2.86 24.62 11.50
N ALA A 123 -3.46 23.65 10.81
CA ALA A 123 -4.92 23.56 10.68
C ALA A 123 -5.63 23.42 12.04
N ILE A 124 -5.07 22.64 12.97
CA ILE A 124 -5.59 22.52 14.34
C ILE A 124 -5.48 23.85 15.08
N PHE A 125 -4.33 24.52 14.97
CA PHE A 125 -4.10 25.82 15.62
C PHE A 125 -5.05 26.90 15.10
N GLU A 126 -5.29 26.94 13.78
CA GLU A 126 -6.26 27.85 13.16
C GLU A 126 -7.69 27.57 13.66
N LEU A 127 -8.08 26.29 13.75
CA LEU A 127 -9.41 25.90 14.24
C LEU A 127 -9.64 26.33 15.70
N LEU A 128 -8.62 26.23 16.55
CA LEU A 128 -8.70 26.65 17.96
C LEU A 128 -8.76 28.17 18.15
N ASN A 129 -8.18 28.93 17.22
CA ASN A 129 -8.17 30.40 17.25
C ASN A 129 -9.30 31.03 16.42
N ALA A 130 -10.06 30.23 15.67
CA ALA A 130 -11.22 30.72 14.96
C ALA A 130 -12.24 31.24 15.99
N PRO A 131 -12.74 32.49 15.86
CA PRO A 131 -13.76 33.00 16.75
C PRO A 131 -14.97 32.07 16.71
N SER A 132 -15.46 31.66 17.89
CA SER A 132 -16.61 30.77 18.02
C SER A 132 -17.76 31.28 17.15
N ALA A 133 -18.11 30.53 16.10
CA ALA A 133 -19.38 30.71 15.41
C ALA A 133 -20.50 30.17 16.32
N VAL A 134 -20.73 30.88 17.43
CA VAL A 134 -21.85 30.67 18.34
C VAL A 134 -22.43 32.05 18.63
N ALA A 135 -23.44 32.39 17.84
CA ALA A 135 -24.52 33.29 18.22
C ALA A 135 -25.78 32.43 18.33
#